data_AF-A0A0V0HA55-F1
#
_entry.id   AF-A0A0V0HA55-F1
#
_cell.length_a   1.000
_cell.length_b   1.000
_cell.length_c   1.000
_cell.angle_alpha   90.00
_cell.angle_beta   90.00
_cell.angle_gamma   90.00
#
_symmetry.space_group_name_H-M   'P 1'
#
loop_
_entity.id
_entity.type
_entity.pdbx_description
1 polymer ?
#
loop_
_entity_poly.entity_id
_entity_poly.type
_entity_poly.pdbx_seq_one_letter_code
_entity_poly.pdbx_strand_id
1 'polypeptide(L)'
;MDSSSDHESIYREIEQNKICLFNSLLYETYALFLEAKGRLIDAFLIYHLGISRNAEPLGRLKKAQVLFLERMSEKVTAGSLQKMDIVSENGGACVNPWLISTIKNLLQKKNPEILKYEGYHPSKKAYSGKVALSTLQKSARNKTIDIGGYSYQIKGCAGQGGFAQVFKACCDGNPDEVVALKIQKPAFPWEFYIYRQLDMRIPGKERLSFG
;
A
#
# COMPACT_ATOMS: atom_id res chain seq x y z
N MET A 1 -6.08 3.61 38.52
CA MET A 1 -5.86 5.05 38.31
C MET A 1 -5.83 5.28 36.81
N ASP A 2 -6.88 5.91 36.29
CA ASP A 2 -7.17 6.05 34.85
C ASP A 2 -6.32 7.15 34.20
N SER A 3 -5.05 6.88 33.96
CA SER A 3 -4.17 7.77 33.17
C SER A 3 -4.40 7.66 31.66
N SER A 4 -5.33 6.82 31.20
CA SER A 4 -5.41 6.42 29.79
C SER A 4 -6.46 7.15 28.95
N SER A 5 -7.41 7.87 29.56
CA SER A 5 -8.38 8.70 28.84
C SER A 5 -7.75 10.01 28.32
N ASP A 6 -6.68 10.46 28.96
CA ASP A 6 -6.10 11.77 28.69
C ASP A 6 -5.21 11.76 27.43
N HIS A 7 -4.48 10.68 27.15
CA HIS A 7 -3.53 10.65 26.02
C HIS A 7 -4.18 10.79 24.64
N GLU A 8 -5.34 10.17 24.41
CA GLU A 8 -6.07 10.27 23.13
C GLU A 8 -6.74 11.64 22.99
N SER A 9 -7.20 12.22 24.11
CA SER A 9 -7.76 13.58 24.17
C SER A 9 -6.69 14.64 23.89
N ILE A 10 -5.51 14.49 24.51
CA ILE A 10 -4.34 15.35 24.30
C ILE A 10 -3.85 15.27 22.85
N TYR A 11 -3.75 14.06 22.28
CA TYR A 11 -3.34 13.93 20.88
C TYR A 11 -4.31 14.62 19.93
N ARG A 12 -5.62 14.48 20.17
CA ARG A 12 -6.67 15.13 19.40
C ARG A 12 -6.58 16.66 19.48
N GLU A 13 -6.34 17.19 20.68
CA GLU A 13 -6.17 18.63 20.89
C GLU A 13 -4.91 19.16 20.19
N ILE A 14 -3.79 18.44 20.28
CA ILE A 14 -2.55 18.76 19.55
C ILE A 14 -2.80 18.77 18.04
N GLU A 15 -3.57 17.80 17.52
CA GLU A 15 -3.91 17.73 16.10
C GLU A 15 -4.82 18.87 15.65
N GLN A 16 -5.87 19.18 16.42
CA GLN A 16 -6.80 20.29 16.15
C GLN A 16 -6.10 21.64 16.15
N ASN A 17 -5.22 21.86 17.13
CA ASN A 17 -4.45 23.09 17.27
C ASN A 17 -3.19 23.12 16.39
N LYS A 18 -2.94 22.06 15.61
CA LYS A 18 -1.78 21.90 14.72
C LYS A 18 -0.43 22.09 15.43
N ILE A 19 -0.34 21.70 16.69
CA ILE A 19 0.85 21.85 17.51
C ILE A 19 1.84 20.75 17.16
N CYS A 20 3.11 21.12 16.89
CA CYS A 20 4.22 20.17 16.72
C CYS A 20 3.99 19.04 15.69
N LEU A 21 3.13 19.26 14.68
CA LEU A 21 2.80 18.24 13.67
C LEU A 21 4.00 17.78 12.83
N PHE A 22 5.08 18.56 12.81
CA PHE A 22 6.31 18.22 12.10
C PHE A 22 7.37 17.60 13.02
N ASN A 23 7.02 17.24 14.26
CA ASN A 23 7.95 16.59 15.19
C ASN A 23 7.71 15.08 15.23
N SER A 24 8.75 14.30 14.89
CA SER A 24 8.72 12.84 14.92
C SER A 24 8.33 12.28 16.29
N LEU A 25 8.68 12.98 17.38
CA LEU A 25 8.43 12.52 18.74
C LEU A 25 6.94 12.37 19.03
N LEU A 26 6.09 13.26 18.48
CA LEU A 26 4.64 13.20 18.67
C LEU A 26 4.06 11.88 18.14
N TYR A 27 4.47 11.50 16.94
CA TYR A 27 4.00 10.26 16.31
C TYR A 27 4.60 9.04 16.99
N GLU A 28 5.87 9.09 17.39
CA GLU A 28 6.54 8.01 18.09
C GLU A 28 5.88 7.71 19.44
N THR A 29 5.65 8.73 20.28
CA THR A 29 5.07 8.54 21.62
C THR A 29 3.62 8.09 21.54
N TYR A 30 2.84 8.64 20.62
CA TYR A 30 1.45 8.24 20.46
C TYR A 30 1.31 6.83 19.88
N ALA A 31 2.16 6.46 18.91
CA ALA A 31 2.18 5.10 18.39
C ALA A 31 2.62 4.08 19.44
N LEU A 32 3.59 4.40 20.30
CA LEU A 32 3.99 3.56 21.44
C LEU A 32 2.85 3.39 22.46
N PHE A 33 2.09 4.45 22.74
CA PHE A 33 0.90 4.38 23.59
C PHE A 33 -0.16 3.44 23.00
N LEU A 34 -0.45 3.55 21.70
CA LEU A 34 -1.38 2.67 21.00
C LEU A 34 -0.88 1.21 20.96
N GLU A 35 0.43 1.01 20.77
CA GLU A 35 1.05 -0.30 20.83
C GLU A 35 0.88 -0.95 22.22
N ALA A 36 1.08 -0.19 23.30
CA ALA A 36 0.89 -0.67 24.67
C ALA A 36 -0.58 -1.03 24.97
N LYS A 37 -1.53 -0.38 24.30
CA LYS A 37 -2.96 -0.70 24.35
C LYS A 37 -3.37 -1.87 23.44
N GLY A 38 -2.45 -2.42 22.65
CA GLY A 38 -2.73 -3.49 21.68
C GLY A 38 -3.44 -3.01 20.40
N ARG A 39 -3.62 -1.70 20.22
CA ARG A 39 -4.20 -1.07 19.02
C ARG A 39 -3.15 -0.94 17.92
N LEU A 40 -2.67 -2.09 17.43
CA LEU A 40 -1.51 -2.14 16.55
C LEU A 40 -1.74 -1.50 15.17
N ILE A 41 -2.95 -1.61 14.63
CA ILE A 41 -3.32 -0.99 13.34
C ILE A 41 -3.25 0.53 13.47
N ASP A 42 -3.80 1.08 14.55
CA ASP A 42 -3.77 2.51 14.81
C ASP A 42 -2.34 3.01 15.01
N ALA A 43 -1.51 2.27 15.77
CA ALA A 43 -0.09 2.58 15.92
C ALA A 43 0.64 2.65 14.57
N PHE A 44 0.36 1.69 13.67
CA PHE A 44 0.92 1.68 12.32
C PHE A 44 0.49 2.90 11.49
N LEU A 45 -0.79 3.27 11.56
CA LEU A 45 -1.33 4.45 10.88
C LEU A 45 -0.67 5.74 11.37
N ILE A 46 -0.40 5.86 12.67
CA ILE A 46 0.27 7.04 13.25
C ILE A 46 1.71 7.19 12.75
N TYR A 47 2.48 6.08 12.65
CA TYR A 47 3.81 6.13 12.04
C TYR A 47 3.74 6.56 10.57
N HIS A 48 2.80 6.01 9.80
CA HIS A 48 2.60 6.41 8.41
C HIS A 48 2.18 7.87 8.27
N LEU A 49 1.32 8.36 9.15
CA LEU A 49 0.88 9.75 9.18
C LEU A 49 2.06 10.70 9.40
N GLY A 50 2.91 10.44 10.40
CA GLY A 50 4.09 11.26 10.66
C GLY A 50 5.11 11.25 9.52
N ILE A 51 5.29 10.11 8.84
CA ILE A 51 6.15 10.02 7.65
C ILE A 51 5.55 10.81 6.49
N SER A 52 4.23 10.73 6.27
CA SER A 52 3.54 11.48 5.20
C SER A 52 3.63 13.00 5.40
N ARG A 53 3.74 13.44 6.66
CA ARG A 53 3.90 14.84 7.05
C ARG A 53 5.36 15.30 7.10
N ASN A 54 6.33 14.45 6.73
CA ASN A 54 7.77 14.72 6.85
C ASN A 54 8.18 15.19 8.26
N ALA A 55 7.70 14.50 9.30
CA ALA A 55 8.03 14.86 10.66
C ALA A 55 9.52 14.60 10.99
N GLU A 56 10.21 15.60 11.50
CA GLU A 56 11.64 15.57 11.78
C GLU A 56 11.95 15.13 13.22
N PRO A 57 13.04 14.37 13.45
CA PRO A 57 13.92 13.78 12.45
C PRO A 57 13.26 12.61 11.68
N LEU A 58 13.19 12.69 10.35
CA LEU A 58 12.49 11.67 9.56
C LEU A 58 13.16 10.29 9.65
N GLY A 59 14.49 10.28 9.73
CA GLY A 59 15.28 9.06 9.92
C GLY A 59 14.93 8.34 11.23
N ARG A 60 14.68 9.10 12.29
CA ARG A 60 14.25 8.57 13.59
C ARG A 60 12.88 7.93 13.49
N LEU A 61 11.91 8.60 12.86
CA LEU A 61 10.55 8.09 12.74
C LEU A 61 10.49 6.80 11.90
N LYS A 62 11.22 6.75 10.78
CA LYS A 62 11.35 5.53 9.96
C LYS A 62 12.00 4.39 10.73
N LYS A 63 13.06 4.67 11.51
CA LYS A 63 13.71 3.67 12.36
C LYS A 63 12.73 3.14 13.42
N ALA A 64 11.98 4.03 14.07
CA ALA A 64 10.96 3.64 15.06
C ALA A 64 9.86 2.76 14.45
N GLN A 65 9.40 3.07 13.23
CA GLN A 65 8.43 2.24 12.51
C GLN A 65 8.98 0.83 12.22
N VAL A 66 10.25 0.71 11.79
CA VAL A 66 10.87 -0.61 11.55
C VAL A 66 10.93 -1.42 12.85
N LEU A 67 11.38 -0.82 13.96
CA LEU A 67 11.42 -1.48 15.26
C LEU A 67 10.01 -1.91 15.74
N PHE A 68 8.99 -1.10 15.48
CA PHE A 68 7.60 -1.47 15.75
C PHE A 68 7.16 -2.70 14.92
N LEU A 69 7.49 -2.75 13.64
CA LEU A 69 7.17 -3.89 12.77
C LEU A 69 7.92 -5.16 13.19
N GLU A 70 9.18 -5.04 13.63
CA GLU A 70 9.95 -6.14 14.21
C GLU A 70 9.26 -6.68 15.47
N ARG A 71 8.90 -5.81 16.43
CA ARG A 71 8.14 -6.19 17.64
C ARG A 71 6.79 -6.84 17.32
N MET A 72 6.07 -6.33 16.31
CA MET A 72 4.82 -6.93 15.86
C MET A 72 5.06 -8.33 15.28
N SER A 73 6.12 -8.52 14.51
CA SER A 73 6.46 -9.83 13.94
C SER A 73 6.83 -10.84 15.02
N GLU A 74 7.54 -10.41 16.06
CA GLU A 74 7.89 -11.24 17.23
C GLU A 74 6.67 -11.57 18.10
N LYS A 75 5.75 -10.62 18.30
CA LYS A 75 4.49 -10.88 19.02
C LYS A 75 3.59 -11.86 18.27
N VAL A 76 3.62 -11.86 16.93
CA VAL A 76 2.88 -12.83 16.11
C VAL A 76 3.52 -14.21 16.17
N THR A 77 4.86 -14.32 16.25
CA THR A 77 5.55 -15.61 16.40
C THR A 77 5.52 -16.15 17.84
N ALA A 78 5.60 -15.28 18.86
CA ALA A 78 5.52 -15.64 20.28
C ALA A 78 4.07 -15.81 20.78
N GLY A 79 3.12 -15.08 20.19
CA GLY A 79 1.68 -15.15 20.49
C GLY A 79 1.01 -16.47 20.09
N SER A 80 1.75 -17.38 19.44
CA SER A 80 1.33 -18.76 19.20
C SER A 80 1.14 -19.58 20.50
N LEU A 81 1.40 -19.00 21.69
CA LEU A 81 1.27 -19.67 22.99
C LEU A 81 0.42 -18.93 24.06
N GLN A 82 -0.22 -17.78 23.77
CA GLN A 82 -1.21 -17.22 24.70
C GLN A 82 -2.51 -16.85 24.01
N LYS A 83 -3.48 -17.74 24.26
CA LYS A 83 -4.89 -17.70 23.94
C LYS A 83 -5.52 -16.37 24.40
N MET A 84 -5.95 -15.54 23.45
CA MET A 84 -7.06 -14.60 23.64
C MET A 84 -8.15 -15.03 22.68
N ASP A 85 -9.23 -15.56 23.24
CA ASP A 85 -10.39 -16.06 22.53
C ASP A 85 -11.12 -14.92 21.82
N ILE A 86 -10.77 -14.69 20.55
CA ILE A 86 -11.79 -14.31 19.56
C ILE A 86 -12.36 -15.63 19.08
N VAL A 87 -13.49 -16.02 19.67
CA VAL A 87 -14.32 -17.12 19.16
C VAL A 87 -14.80 -16.69 17.78
N SER A 88 -14.08 -17.14 16.76
CA SER A 88 -14.61 -17.36 15.43
C SER A 88 -14.95 -18.84 15.37
N GLU A 89 -16.21 -19.17 15.15
CA GLU A 89 -16.68 -20.54 14.92
C GLU A 89 -16.11 -21.05 13.59
N ASN A 90 -14.84 -21.45 13.62
CA ASN A 90 -14.09 -22.34 12.74
C ASN A 90 -12.61 -22.12 13.06
N GLY A 91 -11.99 -23.08 13.75
CA GLY A 91 -10.67 -23.01 14.41
C GLY A 91 -9.44 -22.76 13.53
N GLY A 92 -9.44 -21.69 12.73
CA GLY A 92 -8.27 -21.14 12.06
C GLY A 92 -7.76 -19.91 12.80
N ALA A 93 -6.44 -19.83 13.00
CA ALA A 93 -5.79 -18.63 13.50
C ALA A 93 -6.19 -17.41 12.66
N CYS A 94 -6.60 -16.31 13.30
CA CYS A 94 -6.96 -15.07 12.62
C CYS A 94 -5.74 -14.51 11.89
N VAL A 95 -5.71 -14.61 10.56
CA VAL A 95 -4.62 -14.10 9.73
C VAL A 95 -4.91 -12.65 9.36
N ASN A 96 -4.00 -11.73 9.69
CA ASN A 96 -4.07 -10.37 9.16
C ASN A 96 -3.82 -10.38 7.63
N PRO A 97 -4.80 -9.98 6.81
CA PRO A 97 -4.68 -10.05 5.35
C PRO A 97 -3.74 -8.99 4.76
N TRP A 98 -3.44 -7.93 5.51
CA TRP A 98 -2.58 -6.81 5.08
C TRP A 98 -1.14 -6.95 5.56
N LEU A 99 -0.82 -8.01 6.30
CA LEU A 99 0.54 -8.28 6.76
C LEU A 99 1.44 -8.61 5.56
N ILE A 100 2.57 -7.90 5.44
CA ILE A 100 3.50 -8.05 4.30
C ILE A 100 3.96 -9.50 4.16
N SER A 101 4.21 -10.21 5.27
CA SER A 101 4.61 -11.61 5.25
C SER A 101 3.48 -12.53 4.76
N THR A 102 2.23 -12.29 5.16
CA THR A 102 1.06 -13.02 4.64
C THR A 102 0.96 -12.86 3.14
N ILE A 103 0.98 -11.62 2.64
CA ILE A 103 0.89 -11.32 1.20
C ILE A 103 2.08 -11.93 0.46
N LYS A 104 3.30 -11.82 1.00
CA LYS A 104 4.52 -12.40 0.40
C LYS A 104 4.44 -13.92 0.31
N ASN A 105 3.96 -14.59 1.36
CA ASN A 105 3.79 -16.04 1.38
C ASN A 105 2.73 -16.49 0.36
N LEU A 106 1.61 -15.77 0.28
CA LEU A 106 0.56 -16.04 -0.70
C LEU A 106 1.08 -15.84 -2.13
N LEU A 107 1.78 -14.73 -2.39
CA LEU A 107 2.39 -14.45 -3.68
C LEU A 107 3.42 -15.49 -4.07
N GLN A 108 4.27 -15.94 -3.14
CA GLN A 108 5.24 -17.00 -3.41
C GLN A 108 4.55 -18.30 -3.83
N LYS A 109 3.48 -18.69 -3.13
CA LYS A 109 2.67 -19.87 -3.47
C LYS A 109 2.00 -19.73 -4.84
N LYS A 110 1.55 -18.51 -5.20
CA LYS A 110 0.81 -18.23 -6.43
C LYS A 110 1.65 -17.80 -7.62
N ASN A 111 2.94 -17.50 -7.41
CA ASN A 111 3.84 -17.03 -8.46
C ASN A 111 3.86 -17.92 -9.72
N PRO A 112 3.87 -19.27 -9.62
CA PRO A 112 3.84 -20.13 -10.80
C PRO A 112 2.56 -20.03 -11.62
N GLU A 113 1.42 -19.69 -10.99
CA GLU A 113 0.15 -19.43 -11.68
C GLU A 113 0.17 -18.04 -12.33
N ILE A 114 0.67 -17.02 -11.60
CA ILE A 114 0.71 -15.64 -12.07
C ILE A 114 1.52 -15.51 -13.36
N LEU A 115 2.66 -16.20 -13.44
CA LEU A 115 3.55 -16.19 -14.61
C LEU A 115 2.91 -16.76 -15.88
N LYS A 116 1.81 -17.51 -15.77
CA LYS A 116 1.11 -18.10 -16.90
C LYS A 116 0.00 -17.20 -17.44
N TYR A 117 -0.38 -16.16 -16.72
CA TYR A 117 -1.45 -15.27 -17.17
C TYR A 117 -1.00 -14.40 -18.33
N GLU A 118 -1.86 -14.32 -19.34
CA GLU A 118 -1.69 -13.41 -20.45
C GLU A 118 -1.63 -11.94 -19.96
N GLY A 119 -0.69 -11.19 -20.52
CA GLY A 119 -0.40 -9.80 -20.13
C GLY A 119 0.47 -9.65 -18.87
N TYR A 120 0.89 -10.73 -18.21
CA TYR A 120 1.87 -10.65 -17.13
C TYR A 120 3.30 -10.83 -17.65
N HIS A 121 4.12 -9.79 -17.54
CA HIS A 121 5.51 -9.80 -18.01
C HIS A 121 6.48 -9.40 -16.90
N PRO A 122 7.16 -10.34 -16.23
CA PRO A 122 8.17 -10.02 -15.24
C PRO A 122 9.47 -9.55 -15.92
N SER A 123 10.05 -8.47 -15.42
CA SER A 123 11.38 -8.01 -15.83
C SER A 123 12.27 -7.78 -14.63
N LYS A 124 13.51 -8.29 -14.69
CA LYS A 124 14.58 -7.95 -13.74
C LYS A 124 15.28 -6.65 -14.10
N LYS A 125 15.11 -6.18 -15.33
CA LYS A 125 15.70 -4.93 -15.83
C LYS A 125 14.76 -3.78 -15.47
N ALA A 126 15.34 -2.68 -14.99
CA ALA A 126 14.60 -1.43 -14.86
C ALA A 126 14.07 -1.01 -16.24
N TYR A 127 12.93 -0.32 -16.24
CA TYR A 127 12.39 0.25 -17.47
C TYR A 127 13.41 1.20 -18.10
N SER A 128 13.78 0.93 -19.35
CA SER A 128 14.83 1.64 -20.09
C SER A 128 14.29 2.52 -21.21
N GLY A 129 12.99 2.82 -21.21
CA GLY A 129 12.40 3.68 -22.23
C GLY A 129 12.80 5.15 -22.04
N LYS A 130 12.47 5.97 -23.04
CA LYS A 130 12.90 7.38 -23.15
C LYS A 130 12.50 8.26 -21.96
N VAL A 131 11.46 7.88 -21.23
CA VAL A 131 10.90 8.64 -20.10
C VAL A 131 11.07 7.87 -18.81
N ALA A 132 11.75 8.45 -17.81
CA ALA A 132 11.88 7.82 -16.51
C ALA A 132 10.51 7.75 -15.78
N LEU A 133 10.05 6.52 -15.48
CA LEU A 133 8.75 6.27 -14.82
C LEU A 133 8.62 6.92 -13.44
N SER A 134 9.73 7.11 -12.72
CA SER A 134 9.75 7.74 -11.40
C SER A 134 9.57 9.26 -11.40
N THR A 135 9.82 9.93 -12.54
CA THR A 135 9.72 11.39 -12.66
C THR A 135 8.47 11.84 -13.43
N LEU A 136 7.63 10.88 -13.84
CA LEU A 136 6.31 11.13 -14.41
C LEU A 136 5.41 11.75 -13.34
N GLN A 137 5.44 13.07 -13.21
CA GLN A 137 4.59 13.85 -12.33
C GLN A 137 3.43 14.47 -13.12
N LYS A 138 2.77 15.50 -12.59
CA LYS A 138 1.64 16.19 -13.25
C LYS A 138 1.97 16.74 -14.65
N SER A 139 3.25 16.98 -14.97
CA SER A 139 3.73 17.40 -16.32
C SER A 139 4.00 16.23 -17.28
N ALA A 140 3.25 15.13 -17.13
CA ALA A 140 3.37 13.94 -17.97
C ALA A 140 2.66 14.05 -19.33
N ARG A 141 1.87 15.10 -19.56
CA ARG A 141 1.05 15.23 -20.76
C ARG A 141 1.90 15.20 -22.03
N ASN A 142 1.41 14.51 -23.06
CA ASN A 142 2.04 14.27 -24.35
C ASN A 142 3.33 13.44 -24.32
N LYS A 143 3.76 12.95 -23.16
CA LYS A 143 4.85 11.98 -23.09
C LYS A 143 4.37 10.62 -23.58
N THR A 144 5.28 9.93 -24.25
CA THR A 144 5.03 8.60 -24.79
C THR A 144 5.81 7.56 -24.01
N ILE A 145 5.14 6.47 -23.64
CA ILE A 145 5.71 5.32 -22.93
C ILE A 145 5.63 4.12 -23.87
N ASP A 146 6.76 3.47 -24.15
CA ASP A 146 6.83 2.31 -25.03
C ASP A 146 7.03 1.05 -24.20
N ILE A 147 6.00 0.19 -24.09
CA ILE A 147 6.01 -1.02 -23.28
C ILE A 147 5.30 -2.15 -24.03
N GLY A 148 5.91 -3.34 -24.07
CA GLY A 148 5.26 -4.53 -24.62
C GLY A 148 5.04 -4.49 -26.14
N GLY A 149 5.78 -3.65 -26.87
CA GLY A 149 5.60 -3.45 -28.31
C GLY A 149 4.58 -2.36 -28.68
N TYR A 150 3.89 -1.79 -27.69
CA TYR A 150 2.90 -0.74 -27.86
C TYR A 150 3.44 0.61 -27.40
N SER A 151 2.91 1.68 -27.98
CA SER A 151 3.25 3.06 -27.66
C SER A 151 2.07 3.79 -27.04
N TYR A 152 2.22 4.25 -25.80
CA TYR A 152 1.15 4.87 -25.03
C TYR A 152 1.41 6.36 -24.85
N GLN A 153 0.58 7.20 -25.47
CA GLN A 153 0.67 8.65 -25.33
C GLN A 153 -0.19 9.15 -24.17
N ILE A 154 0.43 9.74 -23.15
CA ILE A 154 -0.26 10.25 -21.96
C ILE A 154 -1.05 11.51 -22.29
N LYS A 155 -2.35 11.50 -21.99
CA LYS A 155 -3.25 12.66 -22.12
C LYS A 155 -3.32 13.46 -20.81
N GLY A 156 -3.16 12.81 -19.66
CA GLY A 156 -3.14 13.49 -18.37
C GLY A 156 -3.02 12.54 -17.18
N CYS A 157 -2.80 13.12 -16.00
CA CYS A 157 -2.87 12.40 -14.73
C CYS A 157 -4.34 12.20 -14.35
N ALA A 158 -4.76 10.95 -14.16
CA ALA A 158 -6.10 10.58 -13.72
C ALA A 158 -6.19 10.52 -12.18
N GLY A 159 -5.09 10.18 -11.51
CA GLY A 159 -5.04 10.14 -10.05
C GLY A 159 -3.66 9.84 -9.49
N GLN A 160 -3.44 10.24 -8.23
CA GLN A 160 -2.21 9.97 -7.49
C GLN A 160 -2.56 9.50 -6.08
N GLY A 161 -2.01 8.36 -5.67
CA GLY A 161 -2.12 7.82 -4.32
C GLY A 161 -0.74 7.63 -3.68
N GLY A 162 -0.72 7.10 -2.45
CA GLY A 162 0.53 6.87 -1.71
C GLY A 162 1.48 5.84 -2.35
N PHE A 163 0.94 4.93 -3.17
CA PHE A 163 1.69 3.80 -3.74
C PHE A 163 1.79 3.80 -5.27
N ALA A 164 0.95 4.60 -5.95
CA ALA A 164 0.87 4.60 -7.41
C ALA A 164 0.39 5.94 -7.98
N GLN A 165 0.73 6.17 -9.25
CA GLN A 165 0.20 7.23 -10.10
C GLN A 165 -0.52 6.60 -11.29
N VAL A 166 -1.66 7.16 -11.66
CA VAL A 166 -2.51 6.67 -12.74
C VAL A 166 -2.62 7.74 -13.81
N PHE A 167 -2.33 7.38 -15.05
CA PHE A 167 -2.40 8.26 -16.21
C PHE A 167 -3.44 7.77 -17.20
N LYS A 168 -4.18 8.70 -17.81
CA LYS A 168 -4.98 8.43 -19.00
C LYS A 168 -4.07 8.46 -20.21
N ALA A 169 -4.08 7.43 -21.04
CA ALA A 169 -3.28 7.34 -22.26
C ALA A 169 -4.10 6.82 -23.44
N CYS A 170 -3.61 7.07 -24.65
CA CYS A 170 -4.12 6.47 -25.88
C CYS A 170 -3.07 5.49 -26.43
N CYS A 171 -3.50 4.33 -26.89
CA CYS A 171 -2.63 3.32 -27.48
C CYS A 171 -2.38 3.62 -28.98
N ASP A 172 -1.12 3.54 -29.42
CA ASP A 172 -0.67 3.65 -30.81
C ASP A 172 -1.29 4.81 -31.63
N GLY A 173 -1.54 5.94 -30.94
CA GLY A 173 -2.11 7.13 -31.55
C GLY A 173 -3.62 7.07 -31.81
N ASN A 174 -4.30 5.97 -31.49
CA ASN A 174 -5.75 5.83 -31.61
C ASN A 174 -6.46 6.58 -30.46
N PRO A 175 -7.20 7.68 -30.73
CA PRO A 175 -7.86 8.46 -29.69
C PRO A 175 -9.01 7.72 -29.01
N ASP A 176 -9.60 6.73 -29.68
CA ASP A 176 -10.74 5.96 -29.17
C ASP A 176 -10.29 4.82 -28.23
N GLU A 177 -9.05 4.37 -28.37
CA GLU A 177 -8.45 3.33 -27.53
C GLU A 177 -7.80 3.94 -26.28
N VAL A 178 -8.67 4.36 -25.36
CA VAL A 178 -8.29 4.99 -24.10
C VAL A 178 -7.98 3.92 -23.05
N VAL A 179 -6.78 4.00 -22.47
CA VAL A 179 -6.34 3.09 -21.40
C VAL A 179 -5.86 3.86 -20.17
N ALA A 180 -5.83 3.16 -19.02
CA ALA A 180 -5.23 3.65 -17.79
C ALA A 180 -3.85 3.02 -17.57
N LEU A 181 -2.82 3.85 -17.45
CA LEU A 181 -1.48 3.43 -17.07
C LEU A 181 -1.27 3.65 -15.58
N LYS A 182 -1.29 2.57 -14.79
CA LYS A 182 -0.98 2.60 -13.36
C LYS A 182 0.49 2.27 -13.12
N ILE A 183 1.26 3.26 -12.69
CA ILE A 183 2.68 3.15 -12.39
C ILE A 183 2.86 3.14 -10.87
N GLN A 184 3.55 2.12 -10.34
CA GLN A 184 3.69 1.92 -8.90
C GLN A 184 5.12 1.58 -8.48
N LYS A 185 5.49 1.98 -7.26
CA LYS A 185 6.77 1.62 -6.63
C LYS A 185 6.56 1.43 -5.11
N PRO A 186 6.95 0.28 -4.53
CA PRO A 186 7.54 -0.90 -5.17
C PRO A 186 6.54 -1.65 -6.07
N ALA A 187 7.02 -2.63 -6.83
CA ALA A 187 6.15 -3.49 -7.63
C ALA A 187 5.20 -4.30 -6.73
N PHE A 188 3.91 -4.33 -7.08
CA PHE A 188 2.87 -5.03 -6.32
C PHE A 188 2.08 -5.97 -7.23
N PRO A 189 2.61 -7.18 -7.53
CA PRO A 189 1.98 -8.14 -8.45
C PRO A 189 0.67 -8.72 -7.90
N TRP A 190 0.40 -8.56 -6.59
CA TRP A 190 -0.83 -9.01 -5.95
C TRP A 190 -2.06 -8.36 -6.57
N GLU A 191 -1.99 -7.07 -6.92
CA GLU A 191 -3.12 -6.38 -7.54
C GLU A 191 -3.49 -6.98 -8.91
N PHE A 192 -2.49 -7.27 -9.75
CA PHE A 192 -2.73 -7.96 -11.03
C PHE A 192 -3.37 -9.34 -10.81
N TYR A 193 -2.86 -10.11 -9.84
CA TYR A 193 -3.44 -11.41 -9.51
C TYR A 193 -4.91 -11.30 -9.09
N ILE A 194 -5.25 -10.34 -8.22
CA ILE A 194 -6.63 -10.14 -7.77
C ILE A 194 -7.54 -9.81 -8.95
N TYR A 195 -7.15 -8.90 -9.85
CA TYR A 195 -7.95 -8.60 -11.04
C TYR A 195 -8.16 -9.84 -11.92
N ARG A 196 -7.13 -10.67 -12.13
CA ARG A 196 -7.30 -11.93 -12.89
C ARG A 196 -8.24 -12.92 -12.21
N GLN A 197 -8.19 -13.00 -10.88
CA GLN A 197 -9.14 -13.83 -10.13
C GLN A 197 -10.57 -13.29 -10.26
N LEU A 198 -10.75 -11.96 -10.25
CA LEU A 198 -12.06 -11.35 -10.46
C LEU A 198 -12.58 -11.60 -11.88
N ASP A 199 -11.73 -11.43 -12.90
CA ASP A 199 -12.08 -11.77 -14.29
C ASP A 199 -12.59 -13.22 -14.38
N MET A 200 -11.90 -14.17 -13.75
CA MET A 200 -12.30 -15.58 -13.82
C MET A 200 -13.60 -15.91 -13.07
N ARG A 201 -13.93 -15.15 -12.02
CA ARG A 201 -15.05 -15.46 -11.11
C ARG A 201 -16.32 -14.67 -11.43
N ILE A 202 -16.19 -13.47 -11.99
CA ILE A 202 -17.32 -12.60 -12.31
C ILE A 202 -17.76 -12.86 -13.75
N PRO A 203 -19.01 -13.31 -13.98
CA PRO A 203 -19.56 -13.51 -15.32
C PRO A 203 -19.53 -12.22 -16.15
N GLY A 204 -19.28 -12.33 -17.46
CA GLY A 204 -19.15 -11.16 -18.34
C GLY A 204 -20.36 -10.21 -18.31
N LYS A 205 -21.58 -10.73 -18.08
CA LYS A 205 -22.80 -9.92 -17.95
C LYS A 205 -22.80 -9.01 -16.73
N GLU A 206 -22.19 -9.44 -15.63
CA GLU A 206 -22.13 -8.71 -14.37
C GLU A 206 -20.97 -7.70 -14.36
N ARG A 207 -19.96 -7.87 -15.21
CA ARG A 207 -18.81 -6.96 -15.28
C ARG A 207 -19.20 -5.54 -15.67
N LEU A 208 -20.23 -5.38 -16.51
CA LEU A 208 -20.77 -4.06 -16.89
C LEU A 208 -21.29 -3.27 -15.68
N SER A 209 -21.62 -3.95 -14.58
CA SER A 209 -22.04 -3.30 -13.33
C SER A 209 -20.88 -2.74 -12.51
N PHE A 210 -19.63 -3.03 -12.86
CA PHE A 210 -18.43 -2.68 -12.09
C PHE A 210 -17.49 -1.67 -12.77
N GLY A 211 -17.95 -1.00 -13.84
CA GLY A 211 -17.25 0.11 -14.50
C GLY A 211 -16.76 -0.20 -15.91
#